data_AF-A0A0K2TX31-F1
#
_entry.id   AF-A0A0K2TX31-F1
#
_cell.length_a   1.000
_cell.length_b   1.000
_cell.length_c   1.000
_cell.angle_alpha   90.00
_cell.angle_beta   90.00
_cell.angle_gamma   90.00
#
_symmetry.space_group_name_H-M   'P 1'
#
loop_
_entity.id
_entity.type
_entity.pdbx_description
1 polymer ?
#
loop_
_entity_poly.entity_id
_entity_poly.type
_entity_poly.pdbx_seq_one_letter_code
_entity_poly.pdbx_strand_id
1 'polypeptide(L)'
;MKEPIKNIRGIGKEKSLFPFQNEILISISPLEKIFEDLRESSGIKYILTLQLNQACFENFFSSLRALGVSNDHPTSVDCINRF
;
A
#
# COMPACT_ATOMS: atom_id res chain seq x y z
N MET A 1 -17.58 -9.18 -0.64
CA MET A 1 -16.69 -8.26 0.11
C MET A 1 -17.06 -6.78 -0.05
N LYS A 2 -17.59 -6.34 -1.21
CA LYS A 2 -17.93 -4.91 -1.45
C LYS A 2 -19.06 -4.36 -0.55
N GLU A 3 -20.13 -5.13 -0.37
CA GLU A 3 -21.31 -4.71 0.44
C GLU A 3 -21.03 -4.46 1.93
N PRO A 4 -20.33 -5.34 2.68
CA PRO A 4 -20.03 -5.07 4.09
C PRO A 4 -19.14 -3.84 4.28
N ILE A 5 -18.22 -3.55 3.36
CA ILE A 5 -17.36 -2.35 3.43
C ILE A 5 -18.18 -1.08 3.25
N LYS A 6 -19.12 -1.04 2.29
CA LYS A 6 -20.01 0.11 2.08
C LYS A 6 -20.92 0.40 3.28
N ASN A 7 -21.21 -0.60 4.11
CA ASN A 7 -22.12 -0.49 5.25
C ASN A 7 -21.45 0.00 6.53
N ILE A 8 -20.13 0.17 6.55
CA ILE A 8 -19.45 0.83 7.66
C ILE A 8 -19.86 2.30 7.64
N ARG A 9 -20.43 2.78 8.75
CA ARG A 9 -20.92 4.16 8.92
C ARG A 9 -20.24 4.77 10.15
N GLY A 10 -19.85 6.03 10.04
CA GLY A 10 -19.37 6.79 11.20
C GLY A 10 -20.49 7.68 11.73
N ILE A 11 -20.42 7.98 13.03
CA ILE A 11 -21.38 8.87 13.70
C ILE A 11 -21.39 10.22 12.98
N GLY A 12 -22.56 10.64 12.47
CA GLY A 12 -22.73 11.92 11.78
C GLY A 12 -22.25 11.98 10.32
N LYS A 13 -21.76 10.88 9.73
CA LYS A 13 -21.34 10.81 8.31
C LYS A 13 -21.99 9.62 7.62
N GLU A 14 -23.26 9.78 7.26
CA GLU A 14 -24.06 8.68 6.71
C GLU A 14 -24.04 8.58 5.18
N LYS A 15 -23.70 9.68 4.48
CA LYS A 15 -23.87 9.79 3.03
C LYS A 15 -22.60 9.57 2.20
N SER A 16 -21.41 9.75 2.80
CA SER A 16 -20.14 9.61 2.09
C SER A 16 -19.33 8.43 2.62
N LEU A 17 -18.66 7.72 1.70
CA LEU A 17 -17.67 6.72 2.05
C LEU A 17 -16.42 7.40 2.62
N PHE A 18 -15.88 6.84 3.69
CA PHE A 18 -14.56 7.19 4.19
C PHE A 18 -13.47 6.86 3.16
N PRO A 19 -12.34 7.58 3.19
CA PRO A 19 -11.21 7.31 2.31
C PRO A 19 -10.80 5.84 2.30
N PHE A 20 -10.64 5.19 3.45
CA PHE A 20 -10.26 3.77 3.50
C PHE A 20 -11.31 2.84 2.84
N GLN A 21 -12.61 3.16 2.93
CA GLN A 21 -13.65 2.37 2.27
C GLN A 21 -13.51 2.47 0.76
N ASN A 22 -13.28 3.68 0.26
CA ASN A 22 -13.02 3.90 -1.16
C ASN A 22 -11.76 3.15 -1.60
N GLU A 23 -10.66 3.27 -0.87
CA GLU A 23 -9.40 2.61 -1.22
C GLU A 23 -9.52 1.08 -1.24
N ILE A 24 -10.22 0.47 -0.28
CA ILE A 24 -10.43 -0.98 -0.31
C ILE A 24 -11.30 -1.38 -1.51
N LEU A 25 -12.36 -0.61 -1.82
CA LEU A 25 -13.21 -0.90 -2.97
C LEU A 25 -12.47 -0.70 -4.30
N ILE A 26 -11.64 0.33 -4.38
CA ILE A 26 -10.84 0.67 -5.57
C ILE A 26 -9.73 -0.36 -5.78
N SER A 27 -9.06 -0.86 -4.74
CA SER A 27 -7.92 -1.79 -4.88
C SER A 27 -8.30 -3.20 -5.36
N ILE A 28 -9.55 -3.63 -5.19
CA ILE A 28 -10.00 -4.97 -5.61
C ILE A 28 -9.94 -5.14 -7.14
N SER A 29 -10.47 -4.19 -7.90
CA SER A 29 -10.61 -4.34 -9.36
C SER A 29 -9.27 -4.29 -10.12
N PRO A 30 -8.32 -3.40 -9.79
CA PRO A 30 -6.98 -3.40 -10.38
C PRO A 30 -6.20 -4.69 -10.09
N LEU A 31 -6.37 -5.30 -8.91
CA LEU A 31 -5.68 -6.55 -8.58
C LEU A 31 -6.08 -7.70 -9.51
N GLU A 32 -7.38 -7.82 -9.79
CA GLU A 32 -7.94 -8.79 -10.74
C GLU A 32 -7.39 -8.53 -12.15
N LYS A 33 -7.43 -7.27 -12.61
CA LYS A 33 -6.94 -6.87 -13.95
C LYS A 33 -5.45 -7.11 -14.13
N ILE A 34 -4.62 -6.74 -13.15
CA ILE A 34 -3.18 -6.96 -13.19
C ILE A 34 -2.87 -8.46 -13.30
N PHE A 35 -3.61 -9.30 -12.59
CA PHE A 35 -3.43 -10.74 -12.70
C PHE A 35 -3.81 -11.25 -14.11
N GLU A 36 -4.94 -10.80 -14.66
CA GLU A 36 -5.36 -11.14 -16.03
C GLU A 36 -4.31 -10.71 -17.06
N ASP A 37 -3.89 -9.44 -17.02
CA ASP A 37 -2.89 -8.87 -17.92
C ASP A 37 -1.56 -9.64 -17.87
N LEU A 38 -1.07 -9.96 -16.67
CA LEU A 38 0.17 -10.71 -16.50
C LEU A 38 0.02 -12.17 -16.92
N ARG A 39 -1.13 -12.78 -16.64
CA ARG A 39 -1.41 -14.16 -17.07
C ARG A 39 -1.44 -14.26 -18.59
N GLU A 40 -2.05 -13.31 -19.28
CA GLU A 40 -2.11 -13.27 -20.74
C GLU A 40 -0.75 -12.97 -21.37
N SER A 41 -0.02 -11.98 -20.84
CA SER A 41 1.26 -11.53 -21.43
C SER A 41 2.46 -12.44 -21.10
N SER A 42 2.47 -13.08 -19.92
CA SER A 42 3.65 -13.80 -19.41
C SER A 42 3.35 -15.23 -18.92
N GLY A 43 2.09 -15.67 -18.95
CA GLY A 43 1.71 -17.04 -18.61
C GLY A 43 1.83 -17.37 -17.12
N ILE A 44 1.85 -16.36 -16.23
CA ILE A 44 1.97 -16.59 -14.79
C ILE A 44 0.76 -17.35 -14.23
N LYS A 45 1.01 -18.20 -13.22
CA LYS A 45 -0.04 -18.98 -12.54
C LYS A 45 -0.64 -18.26 -11.34
N TYR A 46 0.12 -17.37 -10.71
CA TYR A 46 -0.29 -16.63 -9.51
C TYR A 46 0.56 -15.35 -9.36
N ILE A 47 0.05 -14.41 -8.55
CA ILE A 47 0.78 -13.22 -8.10
C ILE A 47 1.06 -13.30 -6.61
N LEU A 48 2.19 -12.76 -6.18
CA LEU A 48 2.50 -12.58 -4.76
C LEU A 48 1.98 -11.21 -4.32
N THR A 49 0.81 -11.16 -3.72
CA THR A 49 0.21 -9.90 -3.22
C THR A 49 1.06 -9.21 -2.15
N LEU A 50 1.95 -9.95 -1.50
CA LEU A 50 2.98 -9.40 -0.59
C LEU A 50 3.90 -8.38 -1.29
N GLN A 51 4.08 -8.47 -2.61
CA GLN A 51 4.89 -7.54 -3.40
C GLN A 51 4.09 -6.35 -3.94
N LEU A 52 2.76 -6.34 -3.75
CA LEU A 52 1.86 -5.27 -4.21
C LEU A 52 1.48 -4.31 -3.07
N ASN A 53 2.45 -4.01 -2.21
CA ASN A 53 2.31 -3.04 -1.14
C ASN A 53 3.62 -2.23 -0.99
N GLN A 54 3.58 -1.22 -0.12
CA GLN A 54 4.72 -0.33 0.13
C GLN A 54 5.64 -0.80 1.27
N ALA A 55 5.45 -2.01 1.83
CA ALA A 55 6.20 -2.48 2.99
C ALA A 55 7.71 -2.56 2.72
N CYS A 56 8.13 -2.90 1.49
CA CYS A 56 9.54 -2.89 1.11
C CYS A 56 10.16 -1.48 1.26
N PHE A 57 9.44 -0.44 0.83
CA PHE A 57 9.87 0.95 0.98
C PHE A 57 9.85 1.41 2.43
N GLU A 58 8.83 1.05 3.20
CA GLU A 58 8.76 1.39 4.63
C GLU A 58 9.89 0.74 5.43
N ASN A 59 10.25 -0.51 5.11
CA ASN A 59 11.39 -1.21 5.70
C ASN A 59 12.72 -0.56 5.32
N PHE A 60 12.85 -0.12 4.08
CA PHE A 60 14.01 0.65 3.63
C PHE A 60 14.14 1.97 4.42
N PHE A 61 13.05 2.74 4.56
CA PHE A 61 13.07 3.96 5.38
C PHE A 61 13.36 3.71 6.86
N SER A 62 12.93 2.57 7.39
CA SER A 62 13.26 2.16 8.76
C SER A 62 14.77 1.90 8.90
N SER A 63 15.38 1.27 7.89
CA SER A 63 16.82 1.02 7.84
C SER A 63 17.62 2.34 7.79
N LEU A 64 17.19 3.31 6.97
CA LEU A 64 17.81 4.63 6.91
C LEU A 64 17.77 5.39 8.24
N ARG A 65 16.67 5.26 8.99
CA ARG A 65 16.57 5.86 10.34
C ARG A 65 17.48 5.15 11.33
N ALA A 66 17.50 3.81 11.31
CA ALA A 66 18.32 2.99 12.20
C ALA A 66 19.83 3.27 12.07
N LEU A 67 20.32 3.56 10.85
CA LEU A 67 21.72 3.95 10.62
C LEU A 67 22.13 5.24 11.36
N GLY A 68 21.18 6.10 11.69
CA GLY A 68 21.41 7.35 12.42
C GLY A 68 21.60 7.20 13.92
N VAL A 69 21.43 5.98 14.47
CA VAL A 69 21.44 5.65 15.90
C VAL A 69 20.43 6.49 16.70
N SER A 70 20.78 7.73 17.06
CA SER A 70 19.91 8.68 17.77
C SER A 70 19.31 9.77 16.85
N ASN A 71 19.73 9.82 15.58
CA ASN A 71 19.19 10.75 14.58
C ASN A 71 18.09 10.08 13.74
N ASP A 72 16.92 9.94 14.36
CA ASP A 72 15.71 9.32 13.77
C ASP A 72 15.04 10.17 12.68
N HIS A 73 15.39 11.45 12.59
CA HIS A 73 14.83 12.41 11.63
C HIS A 73 15.96 13.04 10.80
N PRO A 74 16.63 12.24 9.93
CA PRO A 74 17.72 12.72 9.10
C PRO A 74 17.30 13.89 8.20
N THR A 75 18.22 14.82 7.98
CA THR A 75 18.09 15.81 6.90
C THR A 75 18.19 15.12 5.53
N SER A 76 17.84 15.83 4.45
CA SER A 76 18.02 15.30 3.10
C SER A 76 19.47 14.89 2.81
N VAL A 77 20.45 15.64 3.34
CA VAL A 77 21.88 15.31 3.21
C VAL A 77 22.24 14.04 3.97
N ASP A 78 21.73 13.90 5.20
CA ASP A 78 21.93 12.68 5.99
C ASP A 78 21.33 11.44 5.31
N CYS A 79 20.14 11.57 4.71
CA CYS A 79 19.52 10.47 3.95
C CYS A 79 20.39 10.03 2.77
N ILE A 80 20.93 10.98 2.00
CA ILE A 80 21.82 10.68 0.86
C ILE A 80 23.11 10.00 1.34
N ASN A 81 23.68 10.44 2.45
CA ASN A 81 24.90 9.86 3.00
C ASN A 81 24.69 8.46 3.62
N ARG A 82 23.45 8.05 3.88
CA ARG A 82 23.07 6.74 4.45
C ARG A 82 22.59 5.73 3.40
N PHE A 83 22.36 6.17 2.17
CA PHE A 83 21.99 5.31 1.03
C PHE A 83 23.22 4.64 0.43
#